data_AF-A0A1A0V1N0-F1
#
_entry.id   AF-A0A1A0V1N0-F1
#
_cell.length_a   1.000
_cell.length_b   1.000
_cell.length_c   1.000
_cell.angle_alpha   90.00
_cell.angle_beta   90.00
_cell.angle_gamma   90.00
#
_symmetry.space_group_name_H-M   'P 1'
#
loop_
_entity.id
_entity.type
_entity.pdbx_description
1 polymer ?
#
loop_
_entity_poly.entity_id
_entity_poly.type
_entity_poly.pdbx_seq_one_letter_code
_entity_poly.pdbx_strand_id
1 'polypeptide(L)'
;MVSDSSEPLKVDPIELRMTANQLDGQAGGFRSAHQAAEARAGNAVLGSGASAAALPKMVASWEADGSRFVEEFTKHARAHRTAADSYVRTDAAGAEGIEDAGSAL
;
A
#
# COMPACT_ATOMS: atom_id res chain seq x y z
N MET A 1 -17.42 42.93 1.08
CA MET A 1 -17.55 41.70 0.28
C MET A 1 -16.90 40.60 1.11
N VAL A 2 -17.70 39.79 1.78
CA VAL A 2 -17.22 38.68 2.62
C VAL A 2 -16.65 37.64 1.65
N SER A 3 -15.35 37.33 1.79
CA SER A 3 -14.73 36.22 1.08
C SER A 3 -15.24 34.93 1.72
N ASP A 4 -16.36 34.44 1.21
CA ASP A 4 -16.91 33.17 1.62
C ASP A 4 -16.56 32.11 0.58
N SER A 5 -15.69 31.19 0.99
CA SER A 5 -15.64 29.76 0.61
C SER A 5 -14.20 29.27 0.71
N SER A 6 -13.81 28.84 1.90
CA SER A 6 -12.79 27.80 2.04
C SER A 6 -13.27 26.61 1.20
N GLU A 7 -12.63 26.37 0.07
CA GLU A 7 -12.91 25.18 -0.73
C GLU A 7 -12.76 23.96 0.20
N PRO A 8 -13.77 23.06 0.29
CA PRO A 8 -13.68 21.91 1.18
C PRO A 8 -12.43 21.11 0.82
N LEU A 9 -11.68 20.67 1.84
CA LEU A 9 -10.56 19.75 1.66
C LEU A 9 -11.05 18.53 0.86
N LYS A 10 -10.50 18.35 -0.33
CA LYS A 10 -10.89 17.31 -1.31
C LYS A 10 -10.34 15.92 -0.97
N VAL A 11 -10.18 15.60 0.32
CA VAL A 11 -9.70 14.27 0.73
C VAL A 11 -10.91 13.43 1.05
N ASP A 12 -11.04 12.30 0.36
CA ASP A 12 -12.02 11.27 0.69
C ASP A 12 -11.34 10.13 1.47
N PRO A 13 -11.54 10.05 2.80
CA PRO A 13 -10.96 8.98 3.62
C PRO A 13 -11.47 7.58 3.24
N ILE A 14 -12.66 7.47 2.65
CA ILE A 14 -13.22 6.19 2.20
C ILE A 14 -12.41 5.68 1.01
N GLU A 15 -12.15 6.53 0.02
CA GLU A 15 -11.31 6.18 -1.13
C GLU A 15 -9.88 5.80 -0.74
N LEU A 16 -9.29 6.49 0.24
CA LEU A 16 -7.98 6.12 0.77
C LEU A 16 -7.99 4.72 1.42
N ARG A 17 -9.03 4.40 2.20
CA ARG A 17 -9.20 3.06 2.80
C ARG A 17 -9.47 2.00 1.74
N MET A 18 -10.26 2.30 0.72
CA MET A 18 -10.52 1.40 -0.41
C MET A 18 -9.24 1.10 -1.18
N THR A 19 -8.45 2.13 -1.50
CA THR A 19 -7.15 1.99 -2.15
C THR A 19 -6.21 1.12 -1.31
N ALA A 20 -6.16 1.32 0.02
CA ALA A 20 -5.37 0.48 0.91
C ALA A 20 -5.77 -1.01 0.85
N ASN A 21 -7.08 -1.29 0.82
CA ASN A 21 -7.58 -2.66 0.71
C ASN A 21 -7.25 -3.29 -0.65
N GLN A 22 -7.32 -2.50 -1.73
CA GLN A 22 -6.92 -2.95 -3.06
C GLN A 22 -5.43 -3.29 -3.11
N LEU A 23 -4.57 -2.47 -2.50
CA LEU A 23 -3.13 -2.73 -2.41
C LEU A 23 -2.82 -4.01 -1.62
N ASP A 24 -3.52 -4.26 -0.50
CA ASP A 24 -3.37 -5.52 0.25
C ASP A 24 -3.84 -6.73 -0.57
N GLY A 25 -4.94 -6.61 -1.31
CA GLY A 25 -5.42 -7.64 -2.23
C GLY A 25 -4.41 -7.93 -3.34
N GLN A 26 -3.84 -6.89 -3.95
CA GLN A 26 -2.78 -7.01 -4.94
C GLN A 26 -1.51 -7.65 -4.36
N ALA A 27 -1.11 -7.29 -3.14
CA ALA A 27 0.03 -7.89 -2.46
C ALA A 27 -0.17 -9.41 -2.24
N GLY A 28 -1.36 -9.81 -1.81
CA GLY A 28 -1.72 -11.22 -1.60
C GLY A 28 -1.76 -12.02 -2.91
N GLY A 29 -2.37 -11.46 -3.95
CA GLY A 29 -2.42 -12.05 -5.28
C GLY A 29 -1.02 -12.19 -5.90
N PHE A 30 -0.22 -11.12 -5.83
CA PHE A 30 1.18 -11.11 -6.28
C PHE A 30 1.98 -12.17 -5.55
N ARG A 31 1.97 -12.21 -4.21
CA ARG A 31 2.72 -13.19 -3.42
C ARG A 31 2.41 -14.63 -3.83
N SER A 32 1.12 -14.96 -3.97
CA SER A 32 0.68 -16.30 -4.32
C SER A 32 1.14 -16.69 -5.73
N ALA A 33 0.99 -15.78 -6.71
CA ALA A 33 1.44 -16.01 -8.07
C ALA A 33 2.96 -16.12 -8.17
N HIS A 34 3.69 -15.29 -7.41
CA HIS A 34 5.14 -15.26 -7.36
C HIS A 34 5.72 -16.56 -6.80
N GLN A 35 5.23 -17.01 -5.65
CA GLN A 35 5.63 -18.28 -5.04
C GLN A 35 5.36 -19.48 -5.97
N ALA A 36 4.21 -19.48 -6.65
CA ALA A 36 3.90 -20.52 -7.62
C ALA A 36 4.86 -20.48 -8.83
N ALA A 37 5.31 -19.30 -9.25
CA ALA A 37 6.25 -19.14 -10.36
C ALA A 37 7.69 -19.52 -9.97
N GLU A 38 8.13 -19.14 -8.76
CA GLU A 38 9.40 -19.59 -8.17
C GLU A 38 9.47 -21.10 -8.06
N ALA A 39 8.42 -21.75 -7.54
CA ALA A 39 8.37 -23.20 -7.42
C ALA A 39 8.51 -23.89 -8.79
N ARG A 40 7.90 -23.33 -9.84
CA ARG A 40 8.06 -23.85 -11.21
C ARG A 40 9.49 -23.64 -11.73
N ALA A 41 10.08 -22.47 -11.48
CA ALA A 41 11.43 -22.16 -11.92
C ALA A 41 12.49 -23.01 -11.19
N GLY A 42 12.34 -23.21 -9.88
CA GLY A 42 13.24 -24.04 -9.07
C GLY A 42 13.19 -25.53 -9.46
N ASN A 43 12.06 -26.00 -9.98
CA ASN A 43 11.89 -27.37 -10.47
C ASN A 43 12.26 -27.54 -11.96
N ALA A 44 12.80 -26.50 -12.62
CA ALA A 44 13.18 -26.59 -14.02
C ALA A 44 14.37 -27.55 -14.23
N VAL A 45 14.20 -28.53 -15.11
CA VAL A 45 15.27 -29.49 -15.47
C VAL A 45 16.10 -28.89 -16.62
N LEU A 46 17.21 -28.23 -16.29
CA LEU A 46 18.06 -27.54 -17.28
C LEU A 46 19.24 -28.37 -17.84
N GLY A 47 19.28 -29.67 -17.57
CA GLY A 47 20.43 -30.52 -17.94
C GLY A 47 21.72 -30.06 -17.25
N SER A 48 22.88 -30.37 -17.84
CA SER A 48 24.19 -29.93 -17.34
C SER A 48 24.67 -28.66 -18.04
N GLY A 49 25.28 -27.73 -17.30
CA GLY A 49 25.95 -26.55 -17.89
C GLY A 49 25.83 -25.30 -17.04
N ALA A 50 26.33 -24.18 -17.56
CA ALA A 50 26.34 -22.89 -16.87
C ALA A 50 24.94 -22.42 -16.46
N SER A 51 23.92 -22.66 -17.27
CA SER A 51 22.53 -22.30 -16.97
C SER A 51 21.98 -23.07 -15.77
N ALA A 52 22.24 -24.38 -15.69
CA ALA A 52 21.84 -25.20 -14.55
C ALA A 52 22.54 -24.76 -13.25
N ALA A 53 23.81 -24.37 -13.34
CA ALA A 53 24.57 -23.85 -12.19
C ALA A 53 24.11 -22.45 -11.74
N ALA A 54 23.64 -21.60 -12.66
CA ALA A 54 23.19 -20.25 -12.37
C ALA A 54 21.75 -20.17 -11.82
N LEU A 55 20.90 -21.13 -12.19
CA LEU A 55 19.46 -21.13 -11.88
C LEU A 55 19.16 -20.92 -10.37
N PRO A 56 19.79 -21.63 -9.41
CA PRO A 56 19.48 -21.44 -7.99
C PRO A 56 19.72 -20.01 -7.51
N LYS A 57 20.80 -19.37 -7.97
CA LYS A 57 21.11 -17.98 -7.61
C LYS A 57 20.10 -17.00 -8.21
N MET A 58 19.67 -17.24 -9.45
CA MET A 58 18.65 -16.41 -10.11
C MET A 58 17.30 -16.53 -9.41
N VAL A 59 16.89 -17.75 -9.04
CA VAL A 59 15.65 -18.00 -8.28
C VAL A 59 15.71 -17.32 -6.92
N ALA A 60 16.81 -17.42 -6.19
CA ALA A 60 16.96 -16.75 -4.90
C ALA A 60 16.93 -15.21 -5.00
N SER A 61 17.54 -14.64 -6.04
CA SER A 61 17.44 -13.19 -6.30
C SER A 61 16.01 -12.77 -6.61
N TRP A 62 15.31 -13.58 -7.41
CA TRP A 62 13.92 -13.32 -7.76
C TRP A 62 13.02 -13.38 -6.52
N GLU A 63 13.22 -14.34 -5.62
CA GLU A 63 12.52 -14.45 -4.34
C GLU A 63 12.71 -13.22 -3.43
N ALA A 64 13.95 -12.72 -3.36
CA ALA A 64 14.24 -11.50 -2.63
C ALA A 64 13.52 -10.28 -3.23
N ASP A 65 13.50 -10.15 -4.56
CA ASP A 65 12.75 -9.09 -5.25
C ASP A 65 11.25 -9.20 -5.00
N GLY A 66 10.68 -10.41 -5.05
CA GLY A 66 9.28 -10.68 -4.74
C GLY A 66 8.89 -10.24 -3.33
N SER A 67 9.73 -10.57 -2.35
CA SER A 67 9.55 -10.14 -0.95
C SER A 67 9.55 -8.62 -0.82
N ARG A 68 10.51 -7.94 -1.48
CA ARG A 68 10.58 -6.47 -1.49
C ARG A 68 9.31 -5.84 -2.09
N PHE A 69 8.77 -6.39 -3.17
CA PHE A 69 7.55 -5.83 -3.77
C PHE A 69 6.33 -5.98 -2.85
N VAL A 70 6.19 -7.12 -2.18
CA VAL A 70 5.12 -7.32 -1.17
C VAL A 70 5.23 -6.31 -0.03
N GLU A 71 6.45 -6.02 0.44
CA GLU A 71 6.69 -5.01 1.46
C GLU A 71 6.25 -3.61 1.02
N GLU A 72 6.59 -3.21 -0.21
CA GLU A 72 6.19 -1.91 -0.75
C GLU A 72 4.66 -1.78 -0.90
N PHE A 73 3.95 -2.82 -1.38
CA PHE A 73 2.48 -2.80 -1.40
C PHE A 73 1.91 -2.58 0.01
N THR A 74 2.41 -3.35 0.99
CA THR A 74 1.92 -3.28 2.37
C THR A 74 2.21 -1.91 3.00
N LYS A 75 3.37 -1.33 2.69
CA LYS A 75 3.77 0.02 3.12
C LYS A 75 2.85 1.08 2.53
N HIS A 76 2.53 1.00 1.24
CA HIS A 76 1.59 1.93 0.61
C HIS A 76 0.17 1.78 1.17
N ALA A 77 -0.30 0.56 1.42
CA ALA A 77 -1.61 0.33 2.04
C ALA A 77 -1.68 0.97 3.43
N ARG A 78 -0.65 0.78 4.26
CA ARG A 78 -0.54 1.44 5.58
C ARG A 78 -0.54 2.97 5.46
N ALA A 79 0.23 3.53 4.53
CA ALA A 79 0.31 4.98 4.34
C ALA A 79 -1.06 5.60 4.01
N HIS A 80 -1.86 4.94 3.15
CA HIS A 80 -3.21 5.41 2.83
C HIS A 80 -4.15 5.35 4.04
N ARG A 81 -4.08 4.29 4.85
CA ARG A 81 -4.86 4.20 6.11
C ARG A 81 -4.48 5.30 7.08
N THR A 82 -3.18 5.51 7.29
CA THR A 82 -2.66 6.57 8.15
C THR A 82 -3.11 7.95 7.68
N ALA A 83 -3.10 8.20 6.37
CA ALA A 83 -3.60 9.45 5.80
C ALA A 83 -5.10 9.63 6.06
N ALA A 84 -5.91 8.59 5.85
CA ALA A 84 -7.35 8.61 6.13
C ALA A 84 -7.64 8.90 7.61
N ASP A 85 -6.95 8.22 8.53
CA ASP A 85 -7.12 8.39 9.98
C ASP A 85 -6.65 9.78 10.45
N SER A 86 -5.56 10.28 9.87
CA SER A 86 -5.03 11.62 10.20
C SER A 86 -5.98 12.72 9.73
N TYR A 87 -6.58 12.54 8.55
CA TYR A 87 -7.56 13.48 8.02
C TYR A 87 -8.80 13.55 8.92
N VAL A 88 -9.44 12.42 9.18
CA VAL A 88 -10.66 12.35 10.02
C VAL A 88 -10.42 12.95 11.40
N ARG A 89 -9.28 12.65 12.03
CA ARG A 89 -8.94 13.23 13.34
C ARG A 89 -8.76 14.74 13.31
N THR A 90 -8.08 15.25 12.28
CA THR A 90 -7.77 16.69 12.17
C THR A 90 -9.04 17.47 11.86
N ASP A 91 -9.90 16.95 10.99
CA ASP A 91 -11.18 17.56 10.63
C ASP A 91 -12.13 17.63 11.83
N ALA A 92 -12.28 16.52 12.58
CA ALA A 92 -13.09 16.49 13.79
C ALA A 92 -12.58 17.46 14.87
N ALA A 93 -11.27 17.47 15.16
CA ALA A 93 -10.69 18.39 16.14
C ALA A 93 -10.82 19.86 15.71
N GLY A 94 -10.75 20.13 14.40
CA GLY A 94 -10.99 21.46 13.85
C GLY A 94 -12.43 21.91 14.03
N ALA A 95 -13.40 21.03 13.77
CA ALA A 95 -14.82 21.30 13.96
C ALA A 95 -15.16 21.59 15.44
N GLU A 96 -14.69 20.74 16.36
CA GLU A 96 -14.87 20.94 17.81
C GLU A 96 -14.31 22.29 18.28
N GLY A 97 -13.09 22.65 17.84
CA GLY A 97 -12.48 23.93 18.19
C GLY A 97 -13.25 25.16 17.67
N ILE A 98 -13.93 25.05 16.53
CA ILE A 98 -14.79 26.10 15.98
C ILE A 98 -16.08 26.21 16.80
N GLU A 99 -16.71 25.08 17.13
CA GLU A 99 -17.94 25.04 17.94
C GLU A 99 -17.72 25.63 19.34
N ASP A 100 -16.59 25.29 19.98
CA ASP A 100 -16.19 25.82 21.28
C ASP A 100 -15.95 27.34 21.23
N ALA A 101 -15.23 27.82 20.21
CA ALA A 101 -14.97 29.25 20.04
C ALA A 101 -16.26 30.05 19.77
N GLY A 102 -17.19 29.48 19.02
CA GLY A 102 -18.49 30.08 18.75
C GLY A 102 -19.40 30.12 19.98
N SER A 103 -19.32 29.11 20.84
CA SER A 103 -20.10 29.04 22.09
C SER A 103 -19.59 29.99 23.19
N ALA A 104 -18.36 30.49 23.06
CA ALA A 104 -17.73 31.43 23.98
C ALA A 104 -18.03 32.92 23.66
N LEU A 105 -18.78 33.20 22.58
CA LEU A 105 -19.22 34.54 22.16
C LEU A 105 -20.64 34.85 22.65
#